data_AF-A0A1U7CXY1-F1
#
_entry.id   AF-A0A1U7CXY1-F1
#
_cell.length_a   1.000
_cell.length_b   1.000
_cell.length_c   1.000
_cell.angle_alpha   90.00
_cell.angle_beta   90.00
_cell.angle_gamma   90.00
#
_symmetry.space_group_name_H-M   'P 1'
#
loop_
_entity.id
_entity.type
_entity.pdbx_description
1 polymer ?
#
loop_
_entity_poly.entity_id
_entity_poly.type
_entity_poly.pdbx_seq_one_letter_code
_entity_poly.pdbx_strand_id
1 'polypeptide(L)'
;MDGDDRRRRGLRAPSVEALEGRTLLSGYSGLSRMRNVATNTGVYQLQLSGPGFLKVQQLPKGVIDLNLLGTTSGTTLTVALLRARPHKIASLLPIQDLNVVSRQLGAINASSALLSGAMSPLANSVSQLSFGALGPAAQIDVNGGVALMTVPEIDLGPTGHVVISGDLNSGSTTPMQIDDMTIDGGRFVIGRDSVTPITISGDLTLGQNGLLSIGRDQLAPITVGGTVRLEAGGEILVGRNLFGLNVGGDVLVNPGASGILVRGTLNGLAVDGVFQGQGSATAVDLGVGLDLNGFVVNGGTENLGGLQSANVNVGKNIINVDVAHGIFRSWITAGANIYGITIGPDVPTAIYNSEIDAVMTINNVTAQGDVKSDFPTNAQATGYPTRIIAGKSRDGMFQANGQLNNVQINGSLIDSVLAASVAPFGGDGTLPPPVPYGGVPRTAGPPPAGFSNYNAPGGITEGANGKIKNYSIRSFGAGQPQGVAVYDTATDPNIHVTVLDGGVITASVSGSVISSPHDDRFDYTGVFALNTAGVDGGLSP
;
A
#
# COMPACT_ATOMS: atom_id res chain seq x y z
N MET A 1 -30.87 -40.17 -88.92
CA MET A 1 -32.04 -39.79 -88.11
C MET A 1 -31.55 -39.76 -86.66
N ASP A 2 -31.83 -38.64 -86.00
CA ASP A 2 -31.74 -38.33 -84.56
C ASP A 2 -30.39 -38.60 -83.87
N GLY A 3 -29.57 -37.62 -83.48
CA GLY A 3 -29.87 -36.25 -83.08
C GLY A 3 -30.05 -36.18 -81.57
N ASP A 4 -28.96 -36.29 -80.80
CA ASP A 4 -29.01 -36.11 -79.35
C ASP A 4 -28.06 -35.00 -78.88
N ASP A 5 -28.67 -34.15 -78.07
CA ASP A 5 -28.36 -32.78 -77.72
C ASP A 5 -27.73 -32.75 -76.32
N ARG A 6 -26.45 -32.35 -76.20
CA ARG A 6 -25.90 -31.91 -74.90
C ARG A 6 -25.15 -30.59 -75.01
N ARG A 7 -25.99 -29.56 -75.04
CA ARG A 7 -25.79 -28.17 -74.60
C ARG A 7 -24.61 -27.96 -73.64
N ARG A 8 -23.57 -27.28 -74.13
CA ARG A 8 -22.64 -26.52 -73.29
C ARG A 8 -23.38 -25.33 -72.67
N ARG A 9 -23.48 -25.30 -71.33
CA ARG A 9 -23.87 -24.09 -70.58
C ARG A 9 -22.83 -23.00 -70.87
N GLY A 10 -23.25 -21.95 -71.57
CA GLY A 10 -22.49 -20.70 -71.63
C GLY A 10 -22.41 -20.08 -70.24
N LEU A 11 -21.20 -19.90 -69.73
CA LEU A 11 -20.91 -19.01 -68.62
C LEU A 11 -21.38 -17.60 -69.03
N ARG A 12 -22.49 -17.13 -68.46
CA ARG A 12 -22.78 -15.70 -68.44
C ARG A 12 -21.73 -15.05 -67.55
N ALA A 13 -20.82 -14.28 -68.14
CA ALA A 13 -20.02 -13.32 -67.40
C ALA A 13 -20.99 -12.40 -66.63
N PRO A 14 -20.79 -12.19 -65.32
CA PRO A 14 -21.57 -11.20 -64.60
C PRO A 14 -21.34 -9.84 -65.26
N SER A 15 -22.43 -9.16 -65.63
CA SER A 15 -22.37 -7.75 -66.03
C SER A 15 -21.93 -6.96 -64.81
N VAL A 16 -20.63 -6.67 -64.73
CA VAL A 16 -20.10 -5.64 -63.85
C VAL A 16 -20.57 -4.33 -64.44
N GLU A 17 -21.68 -3.80 -63.93
CA GLU A 17 -22.01 -2.40 -64.16
C GLU A 17 -20.85 -1.55 -63.65
N ALA A 18 -20.29 -0.71 -64.53
CA ALA A 18 -19.27 0.24 -64.14
C ALA A 18 -19.88 1.25 -63.15
N LEU A 19 -19.51 1.12 -61.87
CA LEU A 19 -19.87 2.05 -60.80
C LEU A 19 -19.17 3.42 -60.93
N GLU A 20 -18.61 3.76 -62.08
CA GLU A 20 -17.74 4.92 -62.30
C GLU A 20 -18.47 6.27 -62.34
N GLY A 21 -19.80 6.29 -62.26
CA GLY A 21 -20.59 7.53 -62.31
C GLY A 21 -21.27 7.94 -61.00
N ARG A 22 -21.22 7.11 -59.95
CA ARG A 22 -21.78 7.46 -58.65
C ARG A 22 -20.65 7.91 -57.74
N THR A 23 -20.44 9.22 -57.67
CA THR A 23 -19.97 9.83 -56.43
C THR A 23 -20.98 9.40 -55.36
N LEU A 24 -20.68 8.29 -54.69
CA LEU A 24 -21.29 7.94 -53.42
C LEU A 24 -21.25 9.22 -52.58
N LEU A 25 -22.31 9.48 -51.81
CA LEU A 25 -22.30 10.50 -50.74
C LEU A 25 -21.27 10.15 -49.63
N SER A 26 -20.10 9.63 -50.00
CA SER A 26 -18.98 9.35 -49.14
C SER A 26 -18.27 10.67 -48.84
N GLY A 27 -18.61 11.24 -47.69
CA GLY A 27 -17.65 12.08 -46.98
C GLY A 27 -18.03 13.54 -46.79
N TYR A 28 -19.32 13.89 -46.64
CA TYR A 28 -19.60 15.17 -45.98
C TYR A 28 -19.14 15.09 -44.52
N SER A 29 -17.93 15.58 -44.28
CA SER A 29 -17.29 15.61 -42.96
C SER A 29 -17.62 16.90 -42.18
N GLY A 30 -18.55 17.73 -42.66
CA GLY A 30 -18.89 19.03 -42.06
C GLY A 30 -19.53 18.95 -40.67
N LEU A 31 -19.87 20.11 -40.10
CA LEU A 31 -20.42 20.21 -38.75
C LEU A 31 -21.76 19.48 -38.64
N SER A 32 -21.94 18.68 -37.58
CA SER A 32 -23.21 18.02 -37.28
C SER A 32 -23.41 17.95 -35.76
N ARG A 33 -24.64 17.68 -35.29
CA ARG A 33 -24.88 17.30 -33.89
C ARG A 33 -24.90 15.80 -33.68
N MET A 34 -24.97 15.04 -34.76
CA MET A 34 -25.01 13.58 -34.73
C MET A 34 -24.22 13.02 -35.91
N ARG A 35 -23.46 11.96 -35.69
CA ARG A 35 -22.71 11.27 -36.75
C ARG A 35 -22.60 9.80 -36.45
N ASN A 36 -22.82 8.99 -37.47
CA ASN A 36 -22.52 7.56 -37.41
C ASN A 36 -21.13 7.31 -38.00
N VAL A 37 -20.32 6.53 -37.28
CA VAL A 37 -18.97 6.12 -37.66
C VAL A 37 -18.97 4.60 -37.81
N ALA A 38 -18.78 4.13 -39.03
CA ALA A 38 -18.60 2.71 -39.28
C ALA A 38 -17.11 2.34 -39.11
N THR A 39 -16.83 1.40 -38.22
CA THR A 39 -15.51 0.77 -38.05
C THR A 39 -15.58 -0.69 -38.47
N ASN A 40 -14.49 -1.44 -38.33
CA ASN A 40 -14.46 -2.88 -38.59
C ASN A 40 -15.24 -3.71 -37.55
N THR A 41 -15.57 -3.15 -36.38
CA THR A 41 -16.24 -3.86 -35.28
C THR A 41 -17.71 -3.49 -35.13
N GLY A 42 -18.11 -2.31 -35.60
CA GLY A 42 -19.51 -1.88 -35.53
C GLY A 42 -19.78 -0.54 -36.19
N VAL A 43 -21.01 -0.06 -36.03
CA VAL A 43 -21.41 1.31 -36.32
C VAL A 43 -21.69 2.00 -35.00
N TYR A 44 -20.97 3.07 -34.72
CA TYR A 44 -21.11 3.88 -33.51
C TYR A 44 -21.81 5.17 -33.85
N GLN A 45 -22.71 5.62 -32.98
CA GLN A 45 -23.31 6.94 -33.03
C GLN A 45 -22.59 7.85 -32.06
N LEU A 46 -22.17 9.00 -32.57
CA LEU A 46 -21.69 10.13 -31.79
C LEU A 46 -22.78 11.18 -31.82
N GLN A 47 -23.19 11.67 -30.67
CA GLN A 47 -24.25 12.66 -30.53
C GLN A 47 -23.83 13.74 -29.53
N LEU A 48 -24.13 15.00 -29.85
CA LEU A 48 -24.14 16.09 -28.90
C LEU A 48 -25.58 16.44 -28.55
N SER A 49 -25.89 16.43 -27.26
CA SER A 49 -27.09 17.07 -26.71
C SER A 49 -26.71 18.43 -26.13
N GLY A 50 -27.54 19.46 -26.33
CA GLY A 50 -27.26 20.83 -25.94
C GLY A 50 -26.54 21.67 -27.02
N PRO A 51 -25.93 22.81 -26.65
CA PRO A 51 -25.23 23.69 -27.58
C PRO A 51 -23.99 23.03 -28.23
N GLY A 52 -23.69 23.45 -29.46
CA GLY A 52 -22.48 23.07 -30.18
C GLY A 52 -22.69 22.10 -31.34
N PHE A 53 -21.56 21.70 -31.92
CA PHE A 53 -21.46 20.78 -33.05
C PHE A 53 -20.23 19.89 -32.90
N LEU A 54 -20.28 18.70 -33.47
CA LEU A 54 -19.18 17.76 -33.57
C LEU A 54 -18.70 17.65 -35.02
N LYS A 55 -17.39 17.42 -35.18
CA LYS A 55 -16.73 17.04 -36.41
C LYS A 55 -15.86 15.81 -36.13
N VAL A 56 -16.00 14.78 -36.95
CA VAL A 56 -15.22 13.54 -36.83
C VAL A 56 -14.30 13.42 -38.03
N GLN A 57 -13.03 13.12 -37.76
CA GLN A 57 -12.06 12.69 -38.75
C GLN A 57 -11.74 11.22 -38.50
N GLN A 58 -11.98 10.36 -39.50
CA GLN A 58 -11.58 8.96 -39.42
C GLN A 58 -10.10 8.85 -39.83
N LEU A 59 -9.33 8.17 -39.00
CA LEU A 59 -7.94 7.84 -39.21
C LEU A 59 -7.81 6.38 -39.68
N PRO A 60 -6.61 5.96 -40.14
CA PRO A 60 -6.37 4.56 -40.48
C PRO A 60 -6.75 3.60 -39.35
N LYS A 61 -7.13 2.38 -39.71
CA LYS A 61 -7.50 1.29 -38.77
C LYS A 61 -8.75 1.56 -37.93
N GLY A 62 -9.57 2.56 -38.27
CA GLY A 62 -10.86 2.82 -37.61
C GLY A 62 -10.76 3.65 -36.33
N VAL A 63 -9.60 4.24 -36.06
CA VAL A 63 -9.40 5.28 -35.05
C VAL A 63 -10.05 6.59 -35.50
N ILE A 64 -10.49 7.42 -34.57
CA ILE A 64 -11.05 8.73 -34.90
C ILE A 64 -10.44 9.86 -34.08
N ASP A 65 -10.43 11.05 -34.68
CA ASP A 65 -10.33 12.32 -33.96
C ASP A 65 -11.70 12.97 -33.89
N LEU A 66 -12.04 13.49 -32.72
CA LEU A 66 -13.30 14.13 -32.44
C LEU A 66 -13.06 15.59 -32.05
N ASN A 67 -13.62 16.51 -32.83
CA ASN A 67 -13.59 17.94 -32.54
C ASN A 67 -14.99 18.40 -32.14
N LEU A 68 -15.12 18.99 -30.95
CA LEU A 68 -16.35 19.60 -30.44
C LEU A 68 -16.20 21.12 -30.47
N LEU A 69 -17.18 21.81 -31.07
CA LEU A 69 -17.16 23.25 -31.29
C LEU A 69 -18.40 23.89 -30.68
N GLY A 70 -18.22 25.06 -30.04
CA GLY A 70 -19.33 25.82 -29.45
C GLY A 70 -20.07 25.09 -28.33
N THR A 71 -19.40 24.16 -27.65
CA THR A 71 -19.96 23.42 -26.50
C THR A 71 -19.92 24.28 -25.24
N THR A 72 -20.81 23.98 -24.29
CA THR A 72 -20.98 24.69 -23.02
C THR A 72 -21.07 23.68 -21.87
N SER A 73 -21.19 24.15 -20.62
CA SER A 73 -21.50 23.29 -19.47
C SER A 73 -22.85 22.58 -19.55
N GLY A 74 -23.75 22.99 -20.45
CA GLY A 74 -25.01 22.30 -20.74
C GLY A 74 -24.92 21.26 -21.86
N THR A 75 -23.72 21.02 -22.41
CA THR A 75 -23.52 20.10 -23.54
C THR A 75 -23.10 18.71 -23.05
N THR A 76 -23.70 17.66 -23.61
CA THR A 76 -23.33 16.27 -23.35
C THR A 76 -22.87 15.60 -24.63
N LEU A 77 -21.69 15.00 -24.63
CA LEU A 77 -21.24 14.07 -25.65
C LEU A 77 -21.71 12.66 -25.31
N THR A 78 -22.35 11.99 -26.26
CA THR A 78 -22.72 10.57 -26.17
C THR A 78 -22.06 9.79 -27.29
N VAL A 79 -21.41 8.68 -26.95
CA VAL A 79 -20.88 7.70 -27.92
C VAL A 79 -21.47 6.32 -27.59
N ALA A 80 -22.26 5.79 -28.52
CA ALA A 80 -22.97 4.53 -28.35
C ALA A 80 -22.75 3.60 -29.54
N LEU A 81 -22.55 2.31 -29.29
CA LEU A 81 -22.60 1.29 -30.35
C LEU A 81 -24.07 1.11 -30.80
N LEU A 82 -24.38 1.47 -32.05
CA LEU A 82 -25.72 1.23 -32.61
C LEU A 82 -25.89 -0.21 -33.08
N ARG A 83 -24.85 -0.75 -33.72
CA ARG A 83 -24.91 -2.07 -34.35
C ARG A 83 -23.52 -2.68 -34.46
N ALA A 84 -23.32 -3.83 -33.81
CA ALA A 84 -22.14 -4.66 -34.03
C ALA A 84 -22.10 -5.22 -35.46
N ARG A 85 -20.91 -5.44 -36.02
CA ARG A 85 -20.81 -6.14 -37.31
C ARG A 85 -21.05 -7.64 -37.13
N PRO A 86 -21.81 -8.29 -38.01
CA PRO A 86 -21.95 -9.75 -37.99
C PRO A 86 -20.58 -10.44 -38.00
N HIS A 87 -20.42 -11.47 -37.18
CA HIS A 87 -19.20 -12.30 -37.06
C HIS A 87 -17.95 -11.55 -36.57
N LYS A 88 -18.10 -10.36 -35.96
CA LYS A 88 -17.02 -9.65 -35.28
C LYS A 88 -17.47 -9.33 -33.85
N ILE A 89 -16.58 -9.53 -32.89
CA ILE A 89 -16.79 -9.09 -31.51
C ILE A 89 -16.80 -7.56 -31.53
N ALA A 90 -17.79 -6.95 -30.88
CA ALA A 90 -17.82 -5.51 -30.70
C ALA A 90 -16.62 -5.09 -29.85
N SER A 91 -15.92 -4.05 -30.27
CA SER A 91 -14.80 -3.47 -29.52
C SER A 91 -15.19 -2.09 -29.03
N LEU A 92 -14.35 -1.46 -28.22
CA LEU A 92 -14.47 -0.02 -28.01
C LEU A 92 -14.11 0.73 -29.31
N LEU A 93 -14.71 1.90 -29.52
CA LEU A 93 -14.32 2.86 -30.56
C LEU A 93 -13.08 3.63 -30.08
N PRO A 94 -11.90 3.46 -30.72
CA PRO A 94 -10.71 4.20 -30.33
C PRO A 94 -10.80 5.66 -30.77
N ILE A 95 -10.72 6.57 -29.80
CA ILE A 95 -10.63 8.02 -29.99
C ILE A 95 -9.19 8.41 -29.69
N GLN A 96 -8.46 8.85 -30.73
CA GLN A 96 -7.11 9.35 -30.56
C GLN A 96 -7.16 10.71 -29.87
N ASP A 97 -7.73 11.73 -30.52
CA ASP A 97 -7.86 13.05 -29.90
C ASP A 97 -9.32 13.48 -29.71
N LEU A 98 -9.64 13.98 -28.51
CA LEU A 98 -10.90 14.64 -28.18
C LEU A 98 -10.67 16.14 -27.95
N ASN A 99 -10.77 16.92 -29.03
CA ASN A 99 -10.57 18.35 -29.01
C ASN A 99 -11.87 19.10 -28.67
N VAL A 100 -11.95 19.67 -27.47
CA VAL A 100 -13.06 20.53 -27.04
C VAL A 100 -12.63 21.97 -27.22
N VAL A 101 -12.95 22.57 -28.37
CA VAL A 101 -12.43 23.88 -28.78
C VAL A 101 -12.84 24.99 -27.79
N SER A 102 -14.06 24.93 -27.25
CA SER A 102 -14.52 25.90 -26.25
C SER A 102 -13.96 25.64 -24.85
N ARG A 103 -13.29 24.50 -24.63
CA ARG A 103 -12.87 23.98 -23.32
C ARG A 103 -14.01 23.84 -22.32
N GLN A 104 -15.25 23.82 -22.79
CA GLN A 104 -16.42 23.66 -21.94
C GLN A 104 -17.25 22.45 -22.36
N LEU A 105 -17.55 21.59 -21.40
CA LEU A 105 -18.40 20.43 -21.62
C LEU A 105 -19.10 20.06 -20.31
N GLY A 106 -20.39 19.72 -20.39
CA GLY A 106 -21.20 19.36 -19.24
C GLY A 106 -21.07 17.89 -18.84
N ALA A 107 -21.00 16.99 -19.82
CA ALA A 107 -20.85 15.56 -19.60
C ALA A 107 -20.26 14.83 -20.82
N ILE A 108 -19.62 13.70 -20.56
CA ILE A 108 -19.22 12.69 -21.53
C ILE A 108 -19.83 11.35 -21.09
N ASN A 109 -20.64 10.76 -21.95
CA ASN A 109 -21.17 9.40 -21.82
C ASN A 109 -20.70 8.57 -23.02
N ALA A 110 -19.51 8.01 -22.91
CA ALA A 110 -18.83 7.33 -24.00
C ALA A 110 -18.36 5.92 -23.59
N SER A 111 -19.19 5.16 -22.87
CA SER A 111 -18.89 3.79 -22.45
C SER A 111 -18.55 2.83 -23.60
N SER A 112 -18.96 3.14 -24.83
CA SER A 112 -18.59 2.40 -26.05
C SER A 112 -17.27 2.87 -26.69
N ALA A 113 -16.49 3.72 -26.02
CA ALA A 113 -15.26 4.31 -26.55
C ALA A 113 -14.05 4.08 -25.65
N LEU A 114 -12.88 3.99 -26.28
CA LEU A 114 -11.56 3.98 -25.65
C LEU A 114 -10.92 5.33 -25.96
N LEU A 115 -10.53 6.10 -24.94
CA LEU A 115 -9.66 7.26 -25.16
C LEU A 115 -8.21 6.76 -25.23
N SER A 116 -7.55 6.91 -26.37
CA SER A 116 -6.17 6.44 -26.58
C SER A 116 -5.14 7.58 -26.65
N GLY A 117 -5.56 8.83 -26.72
CA GLY A 117 -4.70 10.01 -26.77
C GLY A 117 -5.28 11.18 -25.97
N ALA A 118 -5.12 12.41 -26.44
CA ALA A 118 -5.37 13.58 -25.61
C ALA A 118 -6.81 14.12 -25.70
N MET A 119 -7.36 14.50 -24.55
CA MET A 119 -8.53 15.37 -24.46
C MET A 119 -8.05 16.80 -24.19
N SER A 120 -8.67 17.79 -24.84
CA SER A 120 -8.44 19.20 -24.46
C SER A 120 -8.85 19.45 -23.00
N PRO A 121 -8.04 20.19 -22.21
CA PRO A 121 -8.39 20.52 -20.84
C PRO A 121 -9.76 21.21 -20.73
N LEU A 122 -10.59 20.75 -19.80
CA LEU A 122 -11.91 21.32 -19.53
C LEU A 122 -11.80 22.39 -18.44
N ALA A 123 -12.34 23.58 -18.71
CA ALA A 123 -12.27 24.72 -17.81
C ALA A 123 -13.31 24.68 -16.67
N ASN A 124 -14.36 23.89 -16.81
CA ASN A 124 -15.47 23.78 -15.86
C ASN A 124 -15.56 22.39 -15.22
N SER A 125 -16.35 22.28 -14.15
CA SER A 125 -16.74 20.98 -13.57
C SER A 125 -17.61 20.19 -14.54
N VAL A 126 -17.45 18.87 -14.53
CA VAL A 126 -18.16 17.93 -15.40
C VAL A 126 -19.13 17.11 -14.55
N SER A 127 -20.39 17.00 -14.98
CA SER A 127 -21.40 16.23 -14.27
C SER A 127 -21.19 14.71 -14.40
N GLN A 128 -20.69 14.26 -15.55
CA GLN A 128 -20.34 12.85 -15.78
C GLN A 128 -19.15 12.75 -16.75
N LEU A 129 -18.16 11.93 -16.40
CA LEU A 129 -17.04 11.56 -17.25
C LEU A 129 -17.03 10.04 -17.40
N SER A 130 -17.44 9.53 -18.55
CA SER A 130 -17.46 8.09 -18.79
C SER A 130 -16.85 7.71 -20.13
N PHE A 131 -15.95 6.72 -20.06
CA PHE A 131 -15.36 6.01 -21.19
C PHE A 131 -15.47 4.51 -20.91
N GLY A 132 -15.41 3.68 -21.95
CA GLY A 132 -15.28 2.24 -21.78
C GLY A 132 -13.90 1.85 -21.26
N ALA A 133 -12.86 2.59 -21.67
CA ALA A 133 -11.49 2.42 -21.20
C ALA A 133 -10.66 3.69 -21.44
N LEU A 134 -9.56 3.83 -20.70
CA LEU A 134 -8.47 4.77 -20.96
C LEU A 134 -7.21 3.99 -21.32
N GLY A 135 -6.60 4.29 -22.46
CA GLY A 135 -5.39 3.62 -22.92
C GLY A 135 -4.09 4.35 -22.55
N PRO A 136 -2.91 3.77 -22.84
CA PRO A 136 -1.64 4.20 -22.28
C PRO A 136 -1.26 5.67 -22.47
N ALA A 137 -1.74 6.31 -23.53
CA ALA A 137 -1.47 7.73 -23.82
C ALA A 137 -2.68 8.64 -23.57
N ALA A 138 -3.72 8.14 -22.88
CA ALA A 138 -4.91 8.91 -22.55
C ALA A 138 -4.57 10.11 -21.66
N GLN A 139 -4.99 11.32 -22.05
CA GLN A 139 -4.79 12.54 -21.27
C GLN A 139 -6.12 13.22 -21.01
N ILE A 140 -6.46 13.38 -19.73
CA ILE A 140 -7.68 14.05 -19.28
C ILE A 140 -7.31 15.08 -18.23
N ASP A 141 -7.58 16.34 -18.53
CA ASP A 141 -7.48 17.43 -17.56
C ASP A 141 -8.86 18.08 -17.35
N VAL A 142 -9.28 18.15 -16.10
CA VAL A 142 -10.51 18.84 -15.67
C VAL A 142 -10.13 19.86 -14.60
N ASN A 143 -10.27 21.15 -14.89
CA ASN A 143 -9.95 22.23 -13.95
C ASN A 143 -11.02 22.39 -12.84
N GLY A 144 -12.20 21.79 -13.02
CA GLY A 144 -13.25 21.69 -12.01
C GLY A 144 -13.28 20.33 -11.31
N GLY A 145 -14.43 20.00 -10.72
CA GLY A 145 -14.72 18.67 -10.19
C GLY A 145 -15.39 17.76 -11.21
N VAL A 146 -15.44 16.46 -10.92
CA VAL A 146 -16.19 15.47 -11.69
C VAL A 146 -17.22 14.84 -10.77
N ALA A 147 -18.51 15.05 -11.02
CA ALA A 147 -19.56 14.59 -10.11
C ALA A 147 -19.81 13.07 -10.17
N LEU A 148 -19.51 12.44 -11.31
CA LEU A 148 -19.52 10.98 -11.49
C LEU A 148 -18.46 10.60 -12.53
N MET A 149 -17.58 9.66 -12.18
CA MET A 149 -16.65 9.05 -13.14
C MET A 149 -16.95 7.55 -13.30
N THR A 150 -17.02 7.09 -14.54
CA THR A 150 -17.25 5.66 -14.85
C THR A 150 -16.31 5.24 -15.97
N VAL A 151 -15.21 4.60 -15.58
CA VAL A 151 -14.15 4.15 -16.47
C VAL A 151 -13.72 2.77 -15.98
N PRO A 152 -14.30 1.69 -16.57
CA PRO A 152 -14.01 0.33 -16.15
C PRO A 152 -12.54 -0.04 -16.28
N GLU A 153 -11.85 0.38 -17.33
CA GLU A 153 -10.45 0.01 -17.54
C GLU A 153 -9.57 1.25 -17.62
N ILE A 154 -8.53 1.30 -16.79
CA ILE A 154 -7.55 2.38 -16.77
C ILE A 154 -6.17 1.77 -16.99
N ASP A 155 -5.57 2.04 -18.13
CA ASP A 155 -4.18 1.71 -18.45
C ASP A 155 -3.46 3.01 -18.84
N LEU A 156 -2.66 3.58 -17.94
CA LEU A 156 -1.96 4.85 -18.16
C LEU A 156 -0.46 4.61 -18.18
N GLY A 157 0.14 4.76 -19.37
CA GLY A 157 1.59 4.72 -19.57
C GLY A 157 2.27 6.05 -19.21
N PRO A 158 3.56 6.24 -19.57
CA PRO A 158 4.37 7.37 -19.11
C PRO A 158 3.88 8.78 -19.51
N THR A 159 3.04 8.88 -20.54
CA THR A 159 2.42 10.15 -20.97
C THR A 159 0.94 10.23 -20.59
N GLY A 160 0.35 9.11 -20.14
CA GLY A 160 -1.04 9.01 -19.77
C GLY A 160 -1.30 9.68 -18.43
N HIS A 161 -2.38 10.46 -18.35
CA HIS A 161 -2.80 11.04 -17.09
C HIS A 161 -4.29 11.35 -17.03
N VAL A 162 -4.83 11.28 -15.82
CA VAL A 162 -6.12 11.87 -15.45
C VAL A 162 -5.84 12.85 -14.31
N VAL A 163 -6.18 14.12 -14.50
CA VAL A 163 -6.03 15.17 -13.50
C VAL A 163 -7.36 15.89 -13.34
N ILE A 164 -7.96 15.77 -12.16
CA ILE A 164 -9.18 16.46 -11.76
C ILE A 164 -8.78 17.46 -10.69
N SER A 165 -8.81 18.76 -10.96
CA SER A 165 -8.33 19.77 -10.00
C SER A 165 -9.27 19.94 -8.80
N GLY A 166 -10.57 19.66 -8.98
CA GLY A 166 -11.59 19.73 -7.94
C GLY A 166 -11.83 18.39 -7.22
N ASP A 167 -13.06 18.24 -6.73
CA ASP A 167 -13.52 17.02 -6.06
C ASP A 167 -13.94 15.97 -7.10
N LEU A 168 -13.72 14.69 -6.79
CA LEU A 168 -14.28 13.56 -7.54
C LEU A 168 -15.47 12.96 -6.79
N ASN A 169 -16.50 12.56 -7.54
CA ASN A 169 -17.74 11.95 -7.05
C ASN A 169 -18.52 12.81 -6.04
N SER A 170 -18.40 14.14 -6.11
CA SER A 170 -19.05 15.06 -5.17
C SER A 170 -20.56 15.20 -5.35
N GLY A 171 -21.13 14.75 -6.48
CA GLY A 171 -22.56 14.86 -6.80
C GLY A 171 -23.29 13.51 -6.91
N SER A 172 -22.64 12.41 -6.54
CA SER A 172 -23.16 11.05 -6.70
C SER A 172 -23.03 10.28 -5.40
N THR A 173 -23.95 9.35 -5.13
CA THR A 173 -23.77 8.31 -4.09
C THR A 173 -23.26 7.00 -4.68
N THR A 174 -23.22 6.88 -6.01
CA THR A 174 -22.70 5.72 -6.72
C THR A 174 -21.17 5.73 -6.64
N PRO A 175 -20.55 4.64 -6.18
CA PRO A 175 -19.09 4.50 -6.20
C PRO A 175 -18.53 4.65 -7.61
N MET A 176 -17.29 5.13 -7.72
CA MET A 176 -16.52 4.93 -8.95
C MET A 176 -16.15 3.45 -9.04
N GLN A 177 -16.55 2.81 -10.13
CA GLN A 177 -16.25 1.41 -10.42
C GLN A 177 -15.22 1.34 -11.54
N ILE A 178 -14.15 0.61 -11.26
CA ILE A 178 -13.07 0.25 -12.15
C ILE A 178 -12.98 -1.28 -12.06
N ASP A 179 -12.78 -1.95 -13.19
CA ASP A 179 -12.46 -3.36 -13.26
C ASP A 179 -10.97 -3.51 -12.89
N ASP A 180 -10.05 -3.03 -13.73
CA ASP A 180 -8.60 -3.06 -13.49
C ASP A 180 -7.96 -1.68 -13.67
N MET A 181 -6.94 -1.38 -12.86
CA MET A 181 -6.16 -0.15 -12.94
C MET A 181 -4.66 -0.44 -13.03
N THR A 182 -4.05 -0.06 -14.16
CA THR A 182 -2.61 -0.03 -14.36
C THR A 182 -2.15 1.39 -14.64
N ILE A 183 -1.16 1.88 -13.88
CA ILE A 183 -0.53 3.18 -14.09
C ILE A 183 0.98 2.96 -14.10
N ASP A 184 1.59 2.90 -15.28
CA ASP A 184 3.03 2.67 -15.48
C ASP A 184 3.71 3.94 -16.01
N GLY A 185 4.23 4.77 -15.11
CA GLY A 185 4.78 6.10 -15.41
C GLY A 185 3.75 7.20 -15.60
N GLY A 186 2.46 6.86 -15.67
CA GLY A 186 1.36 7.80 -15.73
C GLY A 186 0.93 8.33 -14.35
N ARG A 187 -0.19 9.06 -14.33
CA ARG A 187 -0.79 9.54 -13.06
C ARG A 187 -2.31 9.62 -13.10
N PHE A 188 -2.95 9.27 -11.99
CA PHE A 188 -4.35 9.52 -11.72
C PHE A 188 -4.44 10.41 -10.47
N VAL A 189 -4.85 11.67 -10.65
CA VAL A 189 -4.79 12.71 -9.62
C VAL A 189 -6.15 13.36 -9.41
N ILE A 190 -6.61 13.35 -8.17
CA ILE A 190 -7.75 14.11 -7.67
C ILE A 190 -7.19 15.24 -6.80
N GLY A 191 -7.40 16.49 -7.17
CA GLY A 191 -6.73 17.65 -6.59
C GLY A 191 -7.25 18.02 -5.21
N ARG A 192 -8.49 17.64 -4.88
CA ARG A 192 -9.10 17.87 -3.56
C ARG A 192 -9.59 16.57 -2.94
N ASP A 193 -10.91 16.38 -2.83
CA ASP A 193 -11.49 15.24 -2.13
C ASP A 193 -12.12 14.24 -3.10
N SER A 194 -12.27 13.00 -2.64
CA SER A 194 -13.22 12.05 -3.21
C SER A 194 -14.17 11.53 -2.14
N VAL A 195 -15.46 11.64 -2.43
CA VAL A 195 -16.53 11.52 -1.43
C VAL A 195 -17.07 10.09 -1.34
N THR A 196 -17.31 9.46 -2.48
CA THR A 196 -17.80 8.07 -2.55
C THR A 196 -16.64 7.08 -2.58
N PRO A 197 -16.91 5.78 -2.37
CA PRO A 197 -15.89 4.76 -2.55
C PRO A 197 -15.32 4.79 -3.97
N ILE A 198 -14.04 4.47 -4.07
CA ILE A 198 -13.39 4.09 -5.33
C ILE A 198 -13.19 2.58 -5.23
N THR A 199 -13.81 1.83 -6.14
CA THR A 199 -13.76 0.37 -6.18
C THR A 199 -13.05 -0.05 -7.46
N ILE A 200 -11.96 -0.79 -7.30
CA ILE A 200 -11.23 -1.51 -8.34
C ILE A 200 -11.56 -2.97 -8.11
N SER A 201 -12.26 -3.62 -9.02
CA SER A 201 -12.78 -4.98 -8.82
C SER A 201 -11.68 -6.04 -8.92
N GLY A 202 -10.69 -5.80 -9.79
CA GLY A 202 -9.50 -6.59 -9.98
C GLY A 202 -8.28 -5.94 -9.36
N ASP A 203 -7.18 -5.87 -10.12
CA ASP A 203 -5.87 -5.46 -9.61
C ASP A 203 -5.61 -3.94 -9.74
N LEU A 204 -4.85 -3.41 -8.79
CA LEU A 204 -4.24 -2.08 -8.86
C LEU A 204 -2.73 -2.24 -9.02
N THR A 205 -2.21 -1.94 -10.20
CA THR A 205 -0.77 -1.94 -10.47
C THR A 205 -0.26 -0.52 -10.69
N LEU A 206 0.60 -0.04 -9.80
CA LEU A 206 1.35 1.21 -9.97
C LEU A 206 2.78 0.87 -10.37
N GLY A 207 3.04 0.92 -11.68
CA GLY A 207 4.31 0.66 -12.33
C GLY A 207 5.37 1.73 -12.07
N GLN A 208 6.32 1.87 -13.00
CA GLN A 208 7.48 2.73 -12.84
C GLN A 208 7.08 4.20 -12.65
N ASN A 209 7.17 4.75 -11.43
CA ASN A 209 6.67 6.09 -11.08
C ASN A 209 5.16 6.29 -11.32
N GLY A 210 4.37 5.20 -11.29
CA GLY A 210 2.92 5.28 -11.36
C GLY A 210 2.34 5.95 -10.12
N LEU A 211 1.47 6.93 -10.30
CA LEU A 211 0.90 7.70 -9.19
C LEU A 211 -0.63 7.61 -9.14
N LEU A 212 -1.18 7.16 -8.01
CA LEU A 212 -2.57 7.39 -7.62
C LEU A 212 -2.60 8.39 -6.47
N SER A 213 -3.14 9.59 -6.70
CA SER A 213 -3.11 10.68 -5.72
C SER A 213 -4.46 11.32 -5.45
N ILE A 214 -4.74 11.57 -4.17
CA ILE A 214 -5.87 12.34 -3.67
C ILE A 214 -5.32 13.50 -2.83
N GLY A 215 -5.58 14.73 -3.25
CA GLY A 215 -4.91 15.92 -2.74
C GLY A 215 -5.25 16.24 -1.29
N ARG A 216 -6.45 15.86 -0.82
CA ARG A 216 -6.88 16.08 0.57
C ARG A 216 -7.48 14.83 1.19
N ASP A 217 -8.80 14.61 1.10
CA ASP A 217 -9.42 13.46 1.77
C ASP A 217 -10.09 12.49 0.80
N GLN A 218 -9.99 11.21 1.15
CA GLN A 218 -10.83 10.15 0.61
C GLN A 218 -11.81 9.74 1.72
N LEU A 219 -13.05 10.24 1.63
CA LEU A 219 -14.03 10.19 2.73
C LEU A 219 -14.73 8.83 2.87
N ALA A 220 -14.55 7.96 1.89
CA ALA A 220 -15.03 6.58 1.88
C ALA A 220 -13.88 5.63 1.53
N PRO A 221 -13.99 4.31 1.71
CA PRO A 221 -12.87 3.41 1.42
C PRO A 221 -12.41 3.46 -0.04
N ILE A 222 -11.12 3.22 -0.27
CA ILE A 222 -10.63 2.66 -1.52
C ILE A 222 -10.68 1.15 -1.36
N THR A 223 -11.29 0.45 -2.30
CA THR A 223 -11.38 -1.02 -2.31
C THR A 223 -10.74 -1.55 -3.57
N VAL A 224 -9.79 -2.47 -3.41
CA VAL A 224 -9.17 -3.23 -4.49
C VAL A 224 -9.54 -4.69 -4.26
N GLY A 225 -10.31 -5.29 -5.17
CA GLY A 225 -10.78 -6.66 -5.03
C GLY A 225 -9.65 -7.69 -5.23
N GLY A 226 -8.67 -7.35 -6.05
CA GLY A 226 -7.45 -8.12 -6.26
C GLY A 226 -6.25 -7.59 -5.48
N THR A 227 -5.08 -7.64 -6.11
CA THR A 227 -3.78 -7.27 -5.54
C THR A 227 -3.47 -5.79 -5.75
N VAL A 228 -2.90 -5.15 -4.74
CA VAL A 228 -2.21 -3.86 -4.88
C VAL A 228 -0.73 -4.14 -5.10
N ARG A 229 -0.21 -3.76 -6.26
CA ARG A 229 1.19 -3.95 -6.63
C ARG A 229 1.86 -2.61 -6.92
N LEU A 230 2.87 -2.28 -6.12
CA LEU A 230 3.67 -1.06 -6.26
C LEU A 230 5.06 -1.44 -6.75
N GLU A 231 5.41 -1.02 -7.96
CA GLU A 231 6.74 -1.19 -8.54
C GLU A 231 7.63 0.03 -8.25
N ALA A 232 8.85 0.05 -8.79
CA ALA A 232 9.81 1.13 -8.58
C ALA A 232 9.20 2.54 -8.81
N GLY A 233 9.22 3.39 -7.78
CA GLY A 233 8.61 4.72 -7.78
C GLY A 233 7.09 4.76 -7.70
N GLY A 234 6.39 3.63 -7.77
CA GLY A 234 4.93 3.54 -7.65
C GLY A 234 4.44 4.02 -6.27
N GLU A 235 3.38 4.84 -6.25
CA GLU A 235 2.90 5.52 -5.04
C GLU A 235 1.37 5.65 -4.98
N ILE A 236 0.79 5.27 -3.84
CA ILE A 236 -0.55 5.71 -3.44
C ILE A 236 -0.39 6.87 -2.45
N LEU A 237 -0.88 8.05 -2.81
CA LEU A 237 -0.72 9.27 -2.00
C LEU A 237 -2.08 9.87 -1.61
N VAL A 238 -2.33 10.03 -0.31
CA VAL A 238 -3.46 10.80 0.22
C VAL A 238 -2.94 11.98 1.06
N GLY A 239 -3.26 13.19 0.63
CA GLY A 239 -2.68 14.43 1.17
C GLY A 239 -3.14 14.78 2.59
N ARG A 240 -4.24 14.18 3.07
CA ARG A 240 -4.72 14.30 4.45
C ARG A 240 -5.30 12.97 4.94
N ASN A 241 -6.61 12.75 4.93
CA ASN A 241 -7.18 11.55 5.54
C ASN A 241 -7.65 10.52 4.51
N LEU A 242 -7.38 9.25 4.79
CA LEU A 242 -7.94 8.12 4.07
C LEU A 242 -8.90 7.37 5.00
N PHE A 243 -10.17 7.30 4.62
CA PHE A 243 -11.17 6.57 5.41
C PHE A 243 -10.83 5.08 5.54
N GLY A 244 -10.29 4.48 4.49
CA GLY A 244 -9.75 3.13 4.58
C GLY A 244 -9.22 2.64 3.24
N LEU A 245 -8.34 1.65 3.30
CA LEU A 245 -7.86 0.89 2.16
C LEU A 245 -8.14 -0.59 2.41
N ASN A 246 -9.00 -1.18 1.60
CA ASN A 246 -9.36 -2.59 1.66
C ASN A 246 -8.81 -3.29 0.42
N VAL A 247 -8.03 -4.35 0.61
CA VAL A 247 -7.38 -5.12 -0.45
C VAL A 247 -7.78 -6.58 -0.31
N GLY A 248 -8.49 -7.12 -1.30
CA GLY A 248 -8.98 -8.51 -1.31
C GLY A 248 -7.91 -9.55 -1.64
N GLY A 249 -6.80 -9.12 -2.24
CA GLY A 249 -5.59 -9.92 -2.46
C GLY A 249 -4.41 -9.43 -1.62
N ASP A 250 -3.22 -9.44 -2.21
CA ASP A 250 -1.98 -9.05 -1.55
C ASP A 250 -1.72 -7.54 -1.68
N VAL A 251 -0.92 -6.99 -0.76
CA VAL A 251 -0.22 -5.72 -0.94
C VAL A 251 1.26 -6.02 -1.14
N LEU A 252 1.75 -5.77 -2.35
CA LEU A 252 3.13 -6.05 -2.76
C LEU A 252 3.86 -4.73 -3.06
N VAL A 253 4.77 -4.34 -2.18
CA VAL A 253 5.62 -3.15 -2.34
C VAL A 253 7.01 -3.59 -2.77
N ASN A 254 7.28 -3.56 -4.07
CA ASN A 254 8.53 -4.07 -4.63
C ASN A 254 9.70 -3.10 -4.43
N PRO A 255 10.95 -3.59 -4.42
CA PRO A 255 12.13 -2.75 -4.20
C PRO A 255 12.16 -1.49 -5.08
N GLY A 256 12.35 -0.34 -4.43
CA GLY A 256 12.39 0.96 -5.08
C GLY A 256 11.03 1.66 -5.20
N ALA A 257 9.94 1.03 -4.79
CA ALA A 257 8.63 1.68 -4.69
C ALA A 257 8.61 2.79 -3.63
N SER A 258 7.69 3.76 -3.80
CA SER A 258 7.48 4.83 -2.82
C SER A 258 6.53 4.40 -1.70
N GLY A 259 5.74 3.35 -1.92
CA GLY A 259 4.82 2.78 -0.93
C GLY A 259 3.45 3.47 -0.89
N ILE A 260 2.79 3.32 0.24
CA ILE A 260 1.49 3.93 0.54
C ILE A 260 1.73 5.07 1.53
N LEU A 261 1.37 6.30 1.15
CA LEU A 261 1.55 7.48 1.98
C LEU A 261 0.22 8.20 2.26
N VAL A 262 -0.17 8.23 3.53
CA VAL A 262 -1.32 9.00 4.02
C VAL A 262 -0.79 10.07 4.98
N ARG A 263 -0.85 11.35 4.60
CA ARG A 263 -0.23 12.43 5.41
C ARG A 263 -0.98 12.76 6.70
N GLY A 264 -2.23 12.35 6.83
CA GLY A 264 -3.08 12.50 8.01
C GLY A 264 -3.39 11.14 8.63
N THR A 265 -4.67 10.89 8.91
CA THR A 265 -5.14 9.64 9.53
C THR A 265 -5.55 8.61 8.47
N LEU A 266 -5.17 7.35 8.68
CA LEU A 266 -5.68 6.19 7.97
C LEU A 266 -6.66 5.44 8.90
N ASN A 267 -7.95 5.48 8.59
CA ASN A 267 -9.01 4.91 9.43
C ASN A 267 -9.27 3.41 9.22
N GLY A 268 -8.35 2.72 8.56
CA GLY A 268 -8.38 1.28 8.37
C GLY A 268 -7.51 0.85 7.20
N LEU A 269 -6.66 -0.13 7.41
CA LEU A 269 -6.03 -0.91 6.35
C LEU A 269 -6.39 -2.38 6.57
N ALA A 270 -7.08 -2.98 5.61
CA ALA A 270 -7.42 -4.39 5.62
C ALA A 270 -6.85 -5.06 4.37
N VAL A 271 -6.06 -6.11 4.57
CA VAL A 271 -5.46 -6.93 3.52
C VAL A 271 -5.88 -8.37 3.74
N ASP A 272 -6.63 -8.94 2.80
CA ASP A 272 -7.09 -10.33 2.88
C ASP A 272 -5.97 -11.33 2.57
N GLY A 273 -5.00 -10.92 1.74
CA GLY A 273 -3.76 -11.64 1.45
C GLY A 273 -2.60 -11.23 2.37
N VAL A 274 -1.37 -11.24 1.83
CA VAL A 274 -0.16 -10.83 2.56
C VAL A 274 0.14 -9.34 2.36
N PHE A 275 0.77 -8.72 3.35
CA PHE A 275 1.41 -7.42 3.18
C PHE A 275 2.92 -7.65 3.09
N GLN A 276 3.48 -7.50 1.89
CA GLN A 276 4.91 -7.63 1.62
C GLN A 276 5.52 -6.26 1.31
N GLY A 277 6.50 -5.85 2.09
CA GLY A 277 7.28 -4.64 1.86
C GLY A 277 8.52 -4.84 1.00
N GLN A 278 9.27 -3.75 0.83
CA GLN A 278 10.45 -3.71 -0.04
C GLN A 278 11.62 -4.58 0.45
N GLY A 279 11.61 -5.01 1.71
CA GLY A 279 12.77 -5.66 2.32
C GLY A 279 13.99 -4.74 2.33
N SER A 280 13.80 -3.46 2.65
CA SER A 280 14.90 -2.51 2.84
C SER A 280 14.72 -1.79 4.16
N ALA A 281 15.76 -1.76 4.99
CA ALA A 281 15.70 -1.12 6.30
C ALA A 281 15.50 0.41 6.27
N THR A 282 15.66 1.03 5.09
CA THR A 282 15.54 2.48 4.89
C THR A 282 14.27 2.88 4.15
N ALA A 283 13.56 1.91 3.56
CA ALA A 283 12.31 2.16 2.87
C ALA A 283 11.16 2.25 3.87
N VAL A 284 10.13 3.02 3.52
CA VAL A 284 8.85 3.04 4.23
C VAL A 284 7.80 2.51 3.26
N ASP A 285 7.18 1.40 3.60
CA ASP A 285 6.18 0.74 2.72
C ASP A 285 4.78 1.27 3.00
N LEU A 286 4.51 1.61 4.27
CA LEU A 286 3.30 2.30 4.71
C LEU A 286 3.68 3.47 5.62
N GLY A 287 3.44 4.69 5.16
CA GLY A 287 3.62 5.92 5.93
C GLY A 287 2.28 6.56 6.28
N VAL A 288 2.02 6.76 7.57
CA VAL A 288 0.82 7.47 8.07
C VAL A 288 1.24 8.65 8.93
N GLY A 289 0.82 9.87 8.59
CA GLY A 289 1.30 11.07 9.27
C GLY A 289 0.74 11.29 10.67
N LEU A 290 -0.48 10.80 10.95
CA LEU A 290 -1.14 10.90 12.25
C LEU A 290 -1.43 9.51 12.83
N ASP A 291 -2.69 9.08 12.79
CA ASP A 291 -3.15 7.85 13.42
C ASP A 291 -3.45 6.77 12.37
N LEU A 292 -3.09 5.52 12.68
CA LEU A 292 -3.51 4.32 11.96
C LEU A 292 -4.53 3.58 12.83
N ASN A 293 -5.81 3.67 12.46
CA ASN A 293 -6.93 3.08 13.20
C ASN A 293 -7.39 1.80 12.52
N GLY A 294 -6.83 0.67 12.91
CA GLY A 294 -7.08 -0.64 12.30
C GLY A 294 -6.04 -0.97 11.24
N PHE A 295 -5.22 -1.98 11.53
CA PHE A 295 -4.29 -2.58 10.57
C PHE A 295 -4.44 -4.09 10.62
N VAL A 296 -5.14 -4.64 9.63
CA VAL A 296 -5.52 -6.05 9.57
C VAL A 296 -4.86 -6.72 8.37
N VAL A 297 -4.17 -7.83 8.60
CA VAL A 297 -3.61 -8.70 7.56
C VAL A 297 -4.07 -10.13 7.83
N ASN A 298 -4.99 -10.62 7.02
CA ASN A 298 -5.64 -11.92 7.20
C ASN A 298 -4.87 -13.06 6.53
N GLY A 299 -4.11 -12.77 5.47
CA GLY A 299 -3.39 -13.78 4.71
C GLY A 299 -2.02 -14.08 5.32
N GLY A 300 -1.36 -15.05 4.69
CA GLY A 300 -0.08 -15.61 5.13
C GLY A 300 0.13 -16.98 4.54
N THR A 301 1.37 -17.42 4.54
CA THR A 301 1.73 -18.79 4.17
C THR A 301 2.73 -19.31 5.18
N GLU A 302 2.74 -20.62 5.37
CA GLU A 302 3.59 -21.24 6.39
C GLU A 302 5.06 -20.82 6.25
N ASN A 303 5.65 -20.35 7.35
CA ASN A 303 7.02 -19.88 7.50
C ASN A 303 7.38 -18.57 6.79
N LEU A 304 6.41 -17.83 6.25
CA LEU A 304 6.68 -16.55 5.58
C LEU A 304 6.12 -15.35 6.33
N GLY A 305 5.13 -15.53 7.19
CA GLY A 305 4.42 -14.43 7.83
C GLY A 305 3.21 -13.93 7.02
N GLY A 306 2.32 -13.17 7.66
CA GLY A 306 1.29 -12.36 7.00
C GLY A 306 1.83 -10.98 6.64
N LEU A 307 2.61 -10.39 7.56
CA LEU A 307 3.36 -9.16 7.34
C LEU A 307 4.84 -9.50 7.11
N GLN A 308 5.36 -9.18 5.92
CA GLN A 308 6.65 -9.65 5.46
C GLN A 308 7.54 -8.51 5.01
N SER A 309 8.73 -8.38 5.60
CA SER A 309 9.77 -7.46 5.12
C SER A 309 9.27 -6.02 4.96
N ALA A 310 8.33 -5.62 5.82
CA ALA A 310 7.54 -4.40 5.67
C ALA A 310 7.82 -3.39 6.77
N ASN A 311 7.97 -2.13 6.37
CA ASN A 311 8.21 -1.02 7.26
C ASN A 311 6.98 -0.12 7.34
N VAL A 312 6.32 -0.16 8.48
CA VAL A 312 5.13 0.63 8.82
C VAL A 312 5.54 1.76 9.75
N ASN A 313 5.32 3.00 9.31
CA ASN A 313 5.76 4.19 10.01
C ASN A 313 4.60 5.15 10.26
N VAL A 314 4.23 5.32 11.53
CA VAL A 314 3.06 6.12 11.92
C VAL A 314 3.47 7.27 12.83
N GLY A 315 3.10 8.49 12.45
CA GLY A 315 3.56 9.71 13.11
C GLY A 315 3.00 9.92 14.52
N LYS A 316 1.88 9.28 14.88
CA LYS A 316 1.28 9.39 16.21
C LYS A 316 0.88 8.03 16.80
N ASN A 317 -0.35 7.55 16.59
CA ASN A 317 -0.81 6.31 17.22
C ASN A 317 -1.09 5.21 16.20
N ILE A 318 -0.84 3.96 16.60
CA ILE A 318 -1.36 2.77 15.93
C ILE A 318 -2.38 2.13 16.87
N ILE A 319 -3.55 1.79 16.36
CA ILE A 319 -4.65 1.21 17.13
C ILE A 319 -5.15 -0.02 16.38
N ASN A 320 -5.34 -1.14 17.07
CA ASN A 320 -5.87 -2.40 16.55
C ASN A 320 -5.04 -2.96 15.38
N VAL A 321 -3.85 -3.47 15.70
CA VAL A 321 -3.06 -4.30 14.78
C VAL A 321 -3.49 -5.74 14.93
N ASP A 322 -3.89 -6.38 13.83
CA ASP A 322 -4.25 -7.79 13.78
C ASP A 322 -3.56 -8.45 12.58
N VAL A 323 -2.65 -9.38 12.83
CA VAL A 323 -1.94 -10.12 11.79
C VAL A 323 -2.14 -11.61 12.03
N ALA A 324 -2.94 -12.25 11.19
CA ALA A 324 -3.38 -13.63 11.40
C ALA A 324 -2.23 -14.65 11.35
N HIS A 325 -1.17 -14.36 10.58
CA HIS A 325 -0.08 -15.30 10.31
C HIS A 325 1.29 -14.70 10.62
N GLY A 326 1.50 -14.06 11.76
CA GLY A 326 2.85 -13.63 12.18
C GLY A 326 3.46 -12.42 11.43
N ILE A 327 4.42 -11.77 12.08
CA ILE A 327 5.16 -10.59 11.60
C ILE A 327 6.64 -10.92 11.42
N PHE A 328 7.09 -10.91 10.17
CA PHE A 328 8.38 -11.48 9.77
C PHE A 328 9.23 -10.40 9.08
N ARG A 329 10.47 -10.21 9.56
CA ARG A 329 11.47 -9.29 8.98
C ARG A 329 11.00 -7.84 8.84
N SER A 330 10.06 -7.42 9.67
CA SER A 330 9.31 -6.18 9.51
C SER A 330 9.60 -5.20 10.64
N TRP A 331 9.34 -3.92 10.40
CA TRP A 331 9.45 -2.87 11.40
C TRP A 331 8.15 -2.09 11.51
N ILE A 332 7.62 -1.97 12.73
CA ILE A 332 6.40 -1.20 13.01
C ILE A 332 6.77 -0.12 14.03
N THR A 333 6.55 1.14 13.70
CA THR A 333 6.84 2.26 14.60
C THR A 333 5.69 3.25 14.73
N ALA A 334 5.49 3.75 15.95
CA ALA A 334 4.56 4.83 16.26
C ALA A 334 5.26 6.00 16.98
N GLY A 335 4.96 7.23 16.56
CA GLY A 335 5.50 8.45 17.18
C GLY A 335 4.97 8.75 18.59
N ALA A 336 3.96 8.01 19.06
CA ALA A 336 3.42 8.11 20.42
C ALA A 336 3.12 6.72 21.00
N ASN A 337 2.05 6.07 20.53
CA ASN A 337 1.54 4.86 21.18
C ASN A 337 1.12 3.77 20.19
N ILE A 338 1.16 2.53 20.64
CA ILE A 338 0.55 1.38 19.97
C ILE A 338 -0.42 0.69 20.93
N TYR A 339 -1.66 0.49 20.51
CA TYR A 339 -2.72 -0.11 21.32
C TYR A 339 -3.39 -1.29 20.60
N GLY A 340 -3.46 -2.43 21.29
CA GLY A 340 -4.18 -3.61 20.80
C GLY A 340 -3.45 -4.24 19.62
N ILE A 341 -2.47 -5.10 19.91
CA ILE A 341 -1.75 -5.88 18.91
C ILE A 341 -2.12 -7.35 19.11
N THR A 342 -2.65 -7.99 18.09
CA THR A 342 -2.87 -9.45 18.05
C THR A 342 -2.09 -10.02 16.88
N ILE A 343 -1.26 -11.02 17.15
CA ILE A 343 -0.41 -11.66 16.15
C ILE A 343 -0.63 -13.17 16.27
N GLY A 344 -1.26 -13.76 15.26
CA GLY A 344 -1.43 -15.20 15.14
C GLY A 344 -0.10 -15.90 14.85
N PRO A 345 0.01 -17.20 15.14
CA PRO A 345 1.26 -17.93 14.95
C PRO A 345 1.42 -18.38 13.50
N ASP A 346 2.65 -18.34 13.02
CA ASP A 346 3.10 -19.02 11.80
C ASP A 346 4.12 -20.11 12.18
N VAL A 347 3.57 -21.26 12.56
CA VAL A 347 4.22 -22.53 12.97
C VAL A 347 5.70 -22.45 13.36
N PRO A 348 6.05 -22.38 14.66
CA PRO A 348 5.28 -21.89 15.82
C PRO A 348 5.44 -20.38 16.04
N THR A 349 6.02 -19.64 15.09
CA THR A 349 6.57 -18.30 15.34
C THR A 349 5.53 -17.22 15.04
N ALA A 350 5.23 -16.37 16.02
CA ALA A 350 4.37 -15.21 15.82
C ALA A 350 5.18 -13.97 15.37
N ILE A 351 6.36 -13.74 15.95
CA ILE A 351 7.20 -12.60 15.58
C ILE A 351 8.60 -13.10 15.28
N TYR A 352 9.09 -12.81 14.08
CA TYR A 352 10.38 -13.29 13.61
C TYR A 352 11.20 -12.17 12.99
N ASN A 353 12.44 -11.99 13.47
CA ASN A 353 13.36 -10.94 13.04
C ASN A 353 12.69 -9.57 12.81
N SER A 354 11.83 -9.16 13.73
CA SER A 354 10.98 -7.98 13.57
C SER A 354 11.02 -7.06 14.78
N GLU A 355 10.88 -5.77 14.55
CA GLU A 355 10.94 -4.76 15.61
C GLU A 355 9.65 -3.96 15.69
N ILE A 356 9.10 -3.79 16.90
CA ILE A 356 7.89 -3.03 17.18
C ILE A 356 8.24 -1.94 18.20
N ASP A 357 8.12 -0.67 17.79
CA ASP A 357 8.58 0.47 18.57
C ASP A 357 7.48 1.52 18.79
N ALA A 358 7.44 2.09 19.99
CA ALA A 358 6.67 3.31 20.27
C ALA A 358 7.45 4.28 21.16
N VAL A 359 7.22 5.59 20.95
CA VAL A 359 7.86 6.63 21.75
C VAL A 359 7.44 6.59 23.22
N MET A 360 6.17 6.29 23.52
CA MET A 360 5.65 6.33 24.88
C MET A 360 5.12 4.98 25.35
N THR A 361 4.15 4.39 24.67
CA THR A 361 3.45 3.21 25.20
C THR A 361 3.14 2.18 24.13
N ILE A 362 3.37 0.92 24.44
CA ILE A 362 2.80 -0.23 23.74
C ILE A 362 1.92 -0.97 24.75
N ASN A 363 0.65 -1.17 24.42
CA ASN A 363 -0.31 -1.75 25.35
C ASN A 363 -1.18 -2.82 24.68
N ASN A 364 -1.49 -3.87 25.43
CA ASN A 364 -2.31 -5.02 25.02
C ASN A 364 -1.72 -5.71 23.80
N VAL A 365 -0.55 -6.33 23.96
CA VAL A 365 0.09 -7.14 22.92
C VAL A 365 -0.21 -8.60 23.19
N THR A 366 -0.69 -9.34 22.21
CA THR A 366 -0.90 -10.78 22.26
C THR A 366 -0.20 -11.42 21.07
N ALA A 367 0.93 -12.08 21.30
CA ALA A 367 1.59 -12.96 20.34
C ALA A 367 1.16 -14.40 20.63
N GLN A 368 0.50 -15.06 19.67
CA GLN A 368 -0.07 -16.39 19.85
C GLN A 368 0.94 -17.54 19.62
N GLY A 369 2.22 -17.22 19.53
CA GLY A 369 3.31 -18.15 19.27
C GLY A 369 4.65 -17.57 19.73
N ASP A 370 5.74 -18.13 19.22
CA ASP A 370 7.09 -17.72 19.62
C ASP A 370 7.43 -16.31 19.13
N VAL A 371 8.16 -15.57 19.97
CA VAL A 371 8.81 -14.31 19.61
C VAL A 371 10.30 -14.61 19.52
N LYS A 372 10.82 -14.65 18.29
CA LYS A 372 12.12 -15.25 17.97
C LYS A 372 13.01 -14.33 17.16
N SER A 373 14.29 -14.28 17.48
CA SER A 373 15.35 -13.68 16.66
C SER A 373 16.35 -14.75 16.23
N ASP A 374 16.80 -14.67 14.98
CA ASP A 374 17.91 -15.51 14.48
C ASP A 374 19.24 -14.75 14.48
N PHE A 375 19.27 -13.44 14.72
CA PHE A 375 20.50 -12.64 14.70
C PHE A 375 21.62 -13.21 15.61
N PRO A 376 21.32 -13.68 16.84
CA PRO A 376 22.28 -14.37 17.69
C PRO A 376 23.00 -15.57 17.10
N THR A 377 22.29 -16.38 16.32
CA THR A 377 22.75 -17.71 15.88
C THR A 377 23.05 -17.78 14.40
N ASN A 378 22.63 -16.76 13.64
CA ASN A 378 22.71 -16.72 12.20
C ASN A 378 23.34 -15.41 11.71
N ALA A 379 24.61 -15.49 11.31
CA ALA A 379 25.34 -14.39 10.68
C ALA A 379 24.79 -13.98 9.29
N GLN A 380 23.73 -14.61 8.78
CA GLN A 380 23.04 -14.21 7.56
C GLN A 380 21.57 -13.84 7.85
N ALA A 381 21.23 -13.58 9.11
CA ALA A 381 19.91 -13.09 9.47
C ALA A 381 19.58 -11.82 8.68
N THR A 382 18.32 -11.72 8.24
CA THR A 382 17.77 -10.57 7.51
C THR A 382 16.62 -9.97 8.30
N GLY A 383 16.27 -8.71 8.00
CA GLY A 383 15.27 -7.96 8.75
C GLY A 383 15.90 -7.25 9.95
N TYR A 384 15.26 -7.38 11.11
CA TYR A 384 15.61 -6.66 12.34
C TYR A 384 15.89 -7.65 13.47
N PRO A 385 16.76 -7.34 14.44
CA PRO A 385 16.78 -8.06 15.69
C PRO A 385 15.39 -8.02 16.33
N THR A 386 14.89 -9.15 16.83
CA THR A 386 13.51 -9.21 17.32
C THR A 386 13.34 -8.47 18.63
N ARG A 387 12.56 -7.39 18.60
CA ARG A 387 12.44 -6.43 19.70
C ARG A 387 11.02 -5.86 19.80
N ILE A 388 10.55 -5.64 21.03
CA ILE A 388 9.36 -4.83 21.32
C ILE A 388 9.77 -3.74 22.32
N ILE A 389 9.73 -2.48 21.90
CA ILE A 389 10.31 -1.37 22.64
C ILE A 389 9.33 -0.22 22.83
N ALA A 390 9.08 0.16 24.08
CA ALA A 390 8.48 1.46 24.41
C ALA A 390 9.55 2.43 24.89
N GLY A 391 9.38 3.73 24.63
CA GLY A 391 10.42 4.70 24.94
C GLY A 391 11.48 4.82 23.84
N LYS A 392 11.18 4.45 22.59
CA LYS A 392 12.09 4.58 21.46
C LYS A 392 11.41 5.35 20.34
N SER A 393 12.05 6.43 19.90
CA SER A 393 11.60 7.22 18.76
C SER A 393 12.05 6.64 17.43
N ARG A 394 11.40 7.11 16.36
CA ARG A 394 11.70 6.76 14.97
C ARG A 394 13.18 6.92 14.61
N ASP A 395 13.83 7.95 15.14
CA ASP A 395 15.25 8.23 14.85
C ASP A 395 16.20 7.39 15.70
N GLY A 396 15.68 6.41 16.45
CA GLY A 396 16.43 5.56 17.36
C GLY A 396 16.75 6.20 18.71
N MET A 397 16.31 7.44 18.95
CA MET A 397 16.52 8.12 20.24
C MET A 397 15.59 7.56 21.30
N PHE A 398 16.13 7.19 22.45
CA PHE A 398 15.37 6.71 23.60
C PHE A 398 14.80 7.85 24.44
N GLN A 399 13.64 7.60 25.04
CA GLN A 399 12.92 8.54 25.90
C GLN A 399 12.51 7.88 27.22
N ALA A 400 12.44 8.69 28.27
CA ALA A 400 11.96 8.29 29.58
C ALA A 400 10.45 7.96 29.57
N ASN A 401 9.98 7.25 30.60
CA ASN A 401 8.56 6.92 30.82
C ASN A 401 7.91 6.03 29.75
N GLY A 402 8.70 5.22 29.06
CA GLY A 402 8.27 4.17 28.16
C GLY A 402 7.50 3.09 28.93
N GLN A 403 6.38 2.63 28.39
CA GLN A 403 5.54 1.62 29.02
C GLN A 403 5.20 0.47 28.06
N LEU A 404 5.54 -0.75 28.45
CA LEU A 404 5.00 -1.98 27.84
C LEU A 404 3.98 -2.58 28.79
N ASN A 405 2.71 -2.47 28.48
CA ASN A 405 1.63 -2.90 29.37
C ASN A 405 0.88 -4.09 28.76
N ASN A 406 0.59 -5.10 29.58
CA ASN A 406 -0.21 -6.27 29.20
C ASN A 406 0.30 -6.95 27.91
N VAL A 407 1.60 -7.29 27.88
CA VAL A 407 2.19 -8.12 26.83
C VAL A 407 1.97 -9.59 27.17
N GLN A 408 1.41 -10.37 26.25
CA GLN A 408 1.14 -11.79 26.41
C GLN A 408 1.78 -12.54 25.25
N ILE A 409 2.72 -13.43 25.56
CA ILE A 409 3.36 -14.31 24.58
C ILE A 409 2.90 -15.73 24.91
N ASN A 410 2.02 -16.29 24.07
CA ASN A 410 1.51 -17.65 24.18
C ASN A 410 2.46 -18.66 23.50
N GLY A 411 3.74 -18.48 23.76
CA GLY A 411 4.85 -19.21 23.17
C GLY A 411 6.12 -18.88 23.95
N SER A 412 7.28 -19.08 23.33
CA SER A 412 8.57 -18.80 23.92
C SER A 412 9.09 -17.42 23.49
N LEU A 413 9.88 -16.78 24.37
CA LEU A 413 10.69 -15.62 24.03
C LEU A 413 12.11 -16.14 23.76
N ILE A 414 12.55 -16.11 22.50
CA ILE A 414 13.79 -16.75 22.06
C ILE A 414 14.68 -15.70 21.39
N ASP A 415 15.88 -15.46 21.92
CA ASP A 415 16.86 -14.57 21.30
C ASP A 415 16.34 -13.13 21.05
N SER A 416 15.30 -12.75 21.80
CA SER A 416 14.46 -11.57 21.56
C SER A 416 14.32 -10.69 22.79
N VAL A 417 13.97 -9.42 22.57
CA VAL A 417 13.97 -8.40 23.62
C VAL A 417 12.61 -7.75 23.82
N LEU A 418 12.22 -7.58 25.09
CA LEU A 418 11.21 -6.61 25.51
C LEU A 418 11.90 -5.48 26.28
N ALA A 419 11.72 -4.21 25.88
CA ALA A 419 12.38 -3.08 26.53
C ALA A 419 11.47 -1.87 26.74
N ALA A 420 11.67 -1.14 27.83
CA ALA A 420 10.96 0.11 28.10
C ALA A 420 11.91 1.17 28.66
N SER A 421 12.07 2.29 27.93
CA SER A 421 12.98 3.41 28.27
C SER A 421 14.46 3.05 28.41
N VAL A 422 14.87 1.95 27.79
CA VAL A 422 16.22 1.44 27.87
C VAL A 422 16.67 1.00 26.49
N ALA A 423 17.87 1.42 26.10
CA ALA A 423 18.51 0.90 24.91
C ALA A 423 18.95 -0.56 25.12
N PRO A 424 18.46 -1.52 24.32
CA PRO A 424 19.06 -2.84 24.29
C PRO A 424 20.46 -2.74 23.66
N PHE A 425 21.45 -3.07 24.49
CA PHE A 425 22.91 -3.02 24.34
C PHE A 425 23.67 -1.73 24.70
N GLY A 426 24.69 -1.91 25.56
CA GLY A 426 25.47 -0.89 26.26
C GLY A 426 26.67 -0.36 25.49
N GLY A 427 26.69 0.97 25.35
CA GLY A 427 27.74 1.76 24.72
C GLY A 427 27.06 2.95 24.04
N ASP A 428 27.18 4.15 24.65
CA ASP A 428 26.71 5.47 24.19
C ASP A 428 25.22 5.72 23.83
N GLY A 429 24.36 4.69 23.80
CA GLY A 429 22.93 4.86 23.55
C GLY A 429 22.58 4.97 22.06
N THR A 430 23.54 4.71 21.17
CA THR A 430 23.27 4.53 19.74
C THR A 430 23.01 3.07 19.43
N LEU A 431 21.97 2.79 18.63
CA LEU A 431 21.75 1.46 18.08
C LEU A 431 22.95 1.09 17.19
N PRO A 432 23.29 -0.21 17.04
CA PRO A 432 23.96 -0.61 15.82
C PRO A 432 23.11 -0.11 14.65
N PRO A 433 23.69 0.66 13.70
CA PRO A 433 22.94 1.14 12.56
C PRO A 433 22.26 -0.06 11.88
N PRO A 434 21.01 0.07 11.40
CA PRO A 434 20.27 -1.04 10.82
C PRO A 434 21.16 -1.83 9.87
N VAL A 435 21.27 -3.15 10.06
CA VAL A 435 21.98 -3.97 9.08
C VAL A 435 21.12 -3.88 7.81
N PRO A 436 21.65 -3.34 6.69
CA PRO A 436 20.90 -3.32 5.45
C PRO A 436 20.48 -4.75 5.11
N TYR A 437 19.29 -4.92 4.56
CA TYR A 437 18.80 -6.23 4.15
C TYR A 437 19.83 -6.87 3.18
N GLY A 438 20.36 -8.05 3.54
CA GLY A 438 21.43 -8.73 2.77
C GLY A 438 22.85 -8.19 3.00
N GLY A 439 23.06 -7.29 3.95
CA GLY A 439 24.38 -6.81 4.37
C GLY A 439 25.11 -7.80 5.28
N VAL A 440 26.44 -7.81 5.22
CA VAL A 440 27.28 -8.58 6.15
C VAL A 440 27.02 -8.05 7.58
N PRO A 441 26.80 -8.90 8.59
CA PRO A 441 26.69 -8.47 9.98
C PRO A 441 27.90 -7.64 10.35
N ARG A 442 27.67 -6.48 10.96
CA ARG A 442 28.78 -5.66 11.43
C ARG A 442 29.41 -6.33 12.64
N THR A 443 30.73 -6.46 12.60
CA THR A 443 31.54 -6.69 13.80
C THR A 443 31.49 -5.44 14.65
N ALA A 444 30.82 -5.49 15.80
CA ALA A 444 31.03 -4.50 16.84
C ALA A 444 32.52 -4.50 17.24
N GLY A 445 33.09 -3.31 17.49
CA GLY A 445 34.42 -3.22 18.06
C GLY A 445 34.47 -3.92 19.43
N PRO A 446 35.66 -4.32 19.90
CA PRO A 446 35.79 -4.89 21.24
C PRO A 446 35.20 -3.91 22.26
N PRO A 447 34.48 -4.43 23.28
CA PRO A 447 33.85 -3.58 24.28
C PRO A 447 34.91 -2.73 25.00
N PRO A 448 34.53 -1.57 25.57
CA PRO A 448 35.44 -0.78 26.39
C PRO A 448 35.96 -1.63 27.56
N ALA A 449 37.23 -1.44 27.93
CA ALA A 449 37.85 -2.18 29.04
C ALA A 449 37.06 -1.96 30.35
N GLY A 450 36.59 -3.06 30.96
CA GLY A 450 35.73 -3.05 32.16
C GLY A 450 34.29 -3.50 31.91
N PHE A 451 33.85 -3.52 30.64
CA PHE A 451 32.59 -4.12 30.26
C PHE A 451 32.78 -5.64 30.10
N SER A 452 32.15 -6.42 30.98
CA SER A 452 31.80 -7.80 30.63
C SER A 452 30.45 -7.74 29.91
N ASN A 453 30.48 -8.11 28.64
CA ASN A 453 29.36 -7.95 27.72
C ASN A 453 28.11 -8.72 28.14
N TYR A 454 28.23 -9.61 29.10
CA TYR A 454 27.15 -10.30 29.78
C TYR A 454 26.11 -9.36 30.43
N ASN A 455 26.39 -8.08 30.68
CA ASN A 455 25.55 -7.26 31.55
C ASN A 455 24.58 -6.36 30.79
N ALA A 456 23.46 -6.92 30.33
CA ALA A 456 22.32 -6.09 29.98
C ALA A 456 21.84 -5.30 31.22
N PRO A 457 21.43 -4.02 31.09
CA PRO A 457 20.97 -3.22 32.23
C PRO A 457 19.78 -3.93 32.87
N GLY A 458 20.00 -4.47 34.06
CA GLY A 458 19.01 -5.29 34.72
C GLY A 458 17.72 -4.51 35.00
N GLY A 459 16.57 -5.16 34.81
CA GLY A 459 15.28 -4.67 35.22
C GLY A 459 14.64 -5.57 36.26
N ILE A 460 14.87 -5.24 37.53
CA ILE A 460 14.01 -5.41 38.73
C ILE A 460 14.67 -4.43 39.72
N THR A 461 13.92 -3.54 40.37
CA THR A 461 14.44 -2.68 41.44
C THR A 461 14.00 -3.25 42.79
N GLU A 462 14.92 -3.80 43.58
CA GLU A 462 14.63 -4.16 44.98
C GLU A 462 15.17 -3.08 45.92
N GLY A 463 14.28 -2.26 46.47
CA GLY A 463 14.63 -1.21 47.42
C GLY A 463 14.87 -1.76 48.83
N ALA A 464 16.10 -2.18 49.11
CA ALA A 464 16.57 -2.36 50.48
C ALA A 464 17.77 -1.42 50.74
N ASN A 465 17.62 -0.51 51.70
CA ASN A 465 18.67 0.39 52.21
C ASN A 465 19.22 1.46 51.25
N GLY A 466 18.40 1.98 50.33
CA GLY A 466 18.80 3.10 49.45
C GLY A 466 19.77 2.71 48.32
N LYS A 467 19.95 1.42 48.07
CA LYS A 467 20.66 0.89 46.91
C LYS A 467 19.67 0.30 45.92
N ILE A 468 19.75 0.71 44.65
CA ILE A 468 18.95 0.18 43.55
C ILE A 468 19.79 -0.92 42.90
N LYS A 469 19.40 -2.18 43.10
CA LYS A 469 19.93 -3.31 42.33
C LYS A 469 19.03 -3.52 41.12
N ASN A 470 19.65 -3.77 39.98
CA ASN A 470 19.01 -3.99 38.68
C ASN A 470 19.29 -5.44 38.25
N TYR A 471 18.24 -6.25 38.02
CA TYR A 471 18.39 -7.69 37.69
C TYR A 471 18.05 -7.99 36.23
N SER A 472 18.94 -8.68 35.51
CA SER A 472 18.57 -9.35 34.26
C SER A 472 17.97 -10.70 34.64
N ILE A 473 16.79 -11.02 34.11
CA ILE A 473 16.21 -12.36 34.27
C ILE A 473 16.96 -13.28 33.31
N ARG A 474 18.02 -13.93 33.81
CA ARG A 474 18.87 -14.83 33.01
C ARG A 474 18.44 -16.29 33.08
N SER A 475 17.64 -16.67 34.08
CA SER A 475 17.13 -18.03 34.24
C SER A 475 16.02 -18.10 35.29
N PHE A 476 15.21 -19.15 35.21
CA PHE A 476 14.26 -19.54 36.25
C PHE A 476 14.81 -20.75 37.00
N GLY A 477 14.95 -20.63 38.32
CA GLY A 477 15.35 -21.73 39.20
C GLY A 477 14.18 -22.08 40.11
N ALA A 478 13.71 -23.34 40.07
CA ALA A 478 12.58 -23.84 40.86
C ALA A 478 11.25 -23.05 40.69
N GLY A 479 11.01 -22.47 39.52
CA GLY A 479 9.76 -21.73 39.24
C GLY A 479 9.71 -20.33 39.82
N GLN A 480 10.85 -19.77 40.20
CA GLN A 480 10.99 -18.37 40.53
C GLN A 480 12.01 -17.75 39.56
N PRO A 481 11.77 -16.52 39.06
CA PRO A 481 12.78 -15.79 38.31
C PRO A 481 14.01 -15.64 39.20
N GLN A 482 15.13 -16.25 38.80
CA GLN A 482 16.39 -15.98 39.48
C GLN A 482 16.94 -14.68 38.92
N GLY A 483 16.65 -13.59 39.63
CA GLY A 483 17.35 -12.34 39.41
C GLY A 483 18.84 -12.57 39.66
N VAL A 484 19.62 -12.65 38.59
CA VAL A 484 21.07 -12.46 38.72
C VAL A 484 21.26 -10.96 38.84
N ALA A 485 21.67 -10.48 40.03
CA ALA A 485 22.02 -9.07 40.20
C ALA A 485 23.16 -8.79 39.23
N VAL A 486 22.88 -8.00 38.20
CA VAL A 486 23.87 -7.67 37.18
C VAL A 486 24.72 -6.49 37.64
N TYR A 487 24.25 -5.74 38.65
CA TYR A 487 24.79 -4.42 38.96
C TYR A 487 24.62 -4.00 40.44
N ASP A 488 25.66 -3.34 40.98
CA ASP A 488 25.65 -2.54 42.22
C ASP A 488 26.12 -1.11 41.92
N THR A 489 25.26 -0.12 42.19
CA THR A 489 25.57 1.33 42.11
C THR A 489 26.84 1.75 42.85
N ALA A 490 27.27 0.97 43.86
CA ALA A 490 28.47 1.26 44.63
C ALA A 490 29.79 0.94 43.89
N THR A 491 29.76 0.07 42.89
CA THR A 491 30.99 -0.42 42.22
C THR A 491 31.18 0.10 40.80
N ASP A 492 30.13 0.59 40.13
CA ASP A 492 30.25 1.02 38.74
C ASP A 492 29.30 2.19 38.35
N PRO A 493 29.62 3.44 38.74
CA PRO A 493 28.70 4.58 38.65
C PRO A 493 28.48 5.14 37.23
N ASN A 494 29.29 4.73 36.24
CA ASN A 494 29.30 5.33 34.90
C ASN A 494 28.47 4.57 33.85
N ILE A 495 27.83 3.45 34.21
CA ILE A 495 27.04 2.59 33.30
C ILE A 495 25.63 3.15 33.02
N HIS A 496 25.20 4.20 33.74
CA HIS A 496 23.83 4.75 33.70
C HIS A 496 23.46 5.65 32.52
N VAL A 497 24.33 5.90 31.55
CA VAL A 497 24.03 6.95 30.54
C VAL A 497 22.87 6.56 29.61
N THR A 498 22.44 5.29 29.59
CA THR A 498 21.45 4.76 28.61
C THR A 498 20.16 4.18 29.20
N VAL A 499 20.00 4.15 30.53
CA VAL A 499 18.75 3.75 31.20
C VAL A 499 18.00 5.00 31.64
N LEU A 500 16.85 5.27 31.03
CA LEU A 500 16.06 6.45 31.34
C LEU A 500 14.99 6.14 32.39
N ASP A 501 14.68 7.14 33.21
CA ASP A 501 13.73 7.00 34.32
C ASP A 501 12.32 6.59 33.85
N GLY A 502 11.60 5.89 34.73
CA GLY A 502 10.16 5.66 34.59
C GLY A 502 9.73 4.55 33.63
N GLY A 503 10.66 3.75 33.09
CA GLY A 503 10.34 2.59 32.25
C GLY A 503 9.56 1.51 33.00
N VAL A 504 8.42 1.05 32.46
CA VAL A 504 7.57 0.00 33.05
C VAL A 504 7.31 -1.12 32.05
N ILE A 505 7.43 -2.39 32.49
CA ILE A 505 7.01 -3.57 31.72
C ILE A 505 6.08 -4.45 32.57
N THR A 506 4.95 -4.84 31.96
CA THR A 506 4.08 -5.94 32.40
C THR A 506 3.89 -6.91 31.25
N ALA A 507 4.45 -8.11 31.38
CA ALA A 507 4.45 -9.13 30.35
C ALA A 507 4.30 -10.54 30.93
N SER A 508 3.61 -11.45 30.26
CA SER A 508 3.54 -12.88 30.59
C SER A 508 4.01 -13.73 29.41
N VAL A 509 4.83 -14.76 29.67
CA VAL A 509 5.34 -15.69 28.65
C VAL A 509 4.97 -17.11 29.05
N SER A 510 4.07 -17.75 28.31
CA SER A 510 3.59 -19.09 28.67
C SER A 510 4.61 -20.20 28.40
N GLY A 511 5.48 -20.00 27.42
CA GLY A 511 6.60 -20.88 27.08
C GLY A 511 7.89 -20.49 27.81
N SER A 512 9.03 -20.86 27.23
CA SER A 512 10.34 -20.64 27.82
C SER A 512 10.92 -19.28 27.42
N VAL A 513 11.82 -18.74 28.25
CA VAL A 513 12.69 -17.61 27.88
C VAL A 513 14.07 -18.19 27.58
N ILE A 514 14.45 -18.20 26.30
CA ILE A 514 15.63 -18.93 25.80
C ILE A 514 16.62 -17.94 25.21
N SER A 515 17.85 -17.93 25.72
CA SER A 515 18.97 -17.23 25.10
C SER A 515 20.01 -18.22 24.60
N SER A 516 20.26 -18.21 23.30
CA SER A 516 21.33 -18.99 22.69
C SER A 516 22.69 -18.40 23.09
N PRO A 517 23.70 -19.24 23.36
CA PRO A 517 25.07 -18.76 23.53
C PRO A 517 25.57 -18.12 22.23
N HIS A 518 25.94 -16.85 22.29
CA HIS A 518 26.50 -16.09 21.17
C HIS A 518 27.70 -15.27 21.64
N ASP A 519 28.46 -14.75 20.67
CA ASP A 519 29.48 -13.76 20.99
C ASP A 519 28.83 -12.40 21.27
N ASP A 520 29.60 -11.50 21.86
CA ASP A 520 29.12 -10.27 22.47
C ASP A 520 28.58 -9.19 21.48
N ARG A 521 28.27 -9.58 20.25
CA ARG A 521 27.88 -8.70 19.15
C ARG A 521 26.37 -8.53 19.01
N PHE A 522 25.56 -9.28 19.77
CA PHE A 522 24.11 -9.33 19.61
C PHE A 522 23.39 -9.16 20.95
N ASP A 523 22.13 -8.69 20.89
CA ASP A 523 21.28 -8.60 22.07
C ASP A 523 21.12 -9.97 22.74
N TYR A 524 21.16 -9.98 24.07
CA TYR A 524 20.70 -11.15 24.84
C TYR A 524 19.18 -11.16 24.86
N THR A 525 18.61 -12.36 24.92
CA THR A 525 17.18 -12.52 25.23
C THR A 525 16.90 -11.93 26.59
N GLY A 526 15.87 -11.11 26.72
CA GLY A 526 15.53 -10.57 28.02
C GLY A 526 14.44 -9.52 28.02
N VAL A 527 14.04 -9.18 29.25
CA VAL A 527 13.09 -8.12 29.57
C VAL A 527 13.86 -7.01 30.31
N PHE A 528 13.80 -5.77 29.81
CA PHE A 528 14.60 -4.64 30.30
C PHE A 528 13.76 -3.39 30.61
N ALA A 529 13.59 -3.08 31.89
CA ALA A 529 12.97 -1.82 32.35
C ALA A 529 13.36 -1.48 33.79
N LEU A 530 13.27 -0.20 34.16
CA LEU A 530 13.51 0.26 35.54
C LEU A 530 12.57 -0.42 36.55
N ASN A 531 11.30 -0.63 36.15
CA ASN A 531 10.31 -1.35 36.92
C ASN A 531 9.69 -2.48 36.08
N THR A 532 9.96 -3.72 36.49
CA THR A 532 9.39 -4.93 35.90
C THR A 532 8.42 -5.54 36.91
N ALA A 533 7.17 -5.75 36.51
CA ALA A 533 6.14 -6.36 37.35
C ALA A 533 5.42 -7.47 36.58
N GLY A 534 5.27 -8.64 37.19
CA GLY A 534 4.42 -9.72 36.67
C GLY A 534 4.99 -10.53 35.50
N VAL A 535 6.32 -10.61 35.34
CA VAL A 535 6.97 -11.52 34.37
C VAL A 535 6.96 -12.96 34.88
N ASP A 536 5.85 -13.66 34.62
CA ASP A 536 5.73 -15.09 34.85
C ASP A 536 6.20 -15.83 33.59
N GLY A 537 7.43 -16.35 33.61
CA GLY A 537 7.94 -17.25 32.58
C GLY A 537 7.53 -18.69 32.88
N GLY A 538 6.98 -19.37 31.89
CA GLY A 538 6.66 -20.81 31.98
C GLY A 538 7.85 -21.64 32.46
N LEU A 539 7.56 -22.59 33.35
CA LEU A 539 8.50 -23.54 33.94
C LEU A 539 9.09 -24.48 32.88
N SER A 540 10.25 -24.16 32.30
CA SER A 540 11.38 -25.10 32.08
C SER A 540 12.50 -24.41 31.28
N PRO A 541 13.77 -24.56 31.69
CA PRO A 541 14.92 -24.25 30.82
C PRO A 541 14.93 -25.12 29.56
#